data_AF-J9GR97-F1
#
_entry.id   AF-J9GR97-F1
#
_cell.length_a   1.000
_cell.length_b   1.000
_cell.length_c   1.000
_cell.angle_alpha   90.00
_cell.angle_beta   90.00
_cell.angle_gamma   90.00
#
_symmetry.space_group_name_H-M   'P 1'
#
loop_
_entity.id
_entity.type
_entity.pdbx_description
1 polymer ?
#
loop_
_entity_poly.entity_id
_entity_poly.type
_entity_poly.pdbx_seq_one_letter_code
_entity_poly.pdbx_strand_id
1 'polypeptide(L)'
;MCTQLHRHNWVVTVYCKAATLNADGMVVDFKHVKDKIHGYLDHGNFNKLLPFNPTAENIARWIVEQIPSCYMAKVQESEGNTAVYCLDDVHDELEGE
;
A
#
# COMPACT_ATOMS: atom_id res chain seq x y z
N MET A 1 -12.16 9.48 -27.67
CA MET A 1 -12.89 8.65 -26.70
C MET A 1 -11.87 7.83 -25.92
N CYS A 2 -11.49 8.27 -24.72
CA CYS A 2 -10.71 7.45 -23.78
C CYS A 2 -11.62 7.12 -22.59
N THR A 3 -12.73 6.46 -22.90
CA THR A 3 -13.81 6.06 -21.98
C THR A 3 -13.90 4.54 -21.86
N GLN A 4 -12.82 3.84 -22.16
CA GLN A 4 -12.68 2.46 -21.72
C GLN A 4 -12.04 2.53 -20.34
N LEU A 5 -12.87 2.28 -19.33
CA LEU A 5 -12.45 1.73 -18.04
C LEU A 5 -11.55 0.53 -18.35
N HIS A 6 -10.27 0.78 -18.55
CA HIS A 6 -9.26 -0.25 -18.53
C HIS A 6 -9.30 -0.79 -17.10
N ARG A 7 -9.87 -1.99 -16.95
CA ARG A 7 -9.57 -2.84 -15.80
C ARG A 7 -8.09 -3.20 -15.91
N HIS A 8 -7.23 -2.25 -15.54
CA HIS A 8 -5.85 -2.56 -15.21
C HIS A 8 -5.93 -3.48 -13.99
N ASN A 9 -5.39 -4.68 -14.10
CA ASN A 9 -5.42 -5.63 -13.00
C ASN A 9 -4.24 -5.29 -12.11
N TRP A 10 -4.42 -4.29 -11.23
CA TRP A 10 -3.36 -3.82 -10.35
C TRP A 10 -3.02 -4.92 -9.35
N VAL A 11 -1.77 -5.37 -9.35
CA VAL A 11 -1.27 -6.31 -8.35
C VAL A 11 -0.49 -5.52 -7.31
N VAL A 12 -1.03 -5.45 -6.11
CA VAL A 12 -0.39 -4.80 -4.96
C VAL A 12 0.14 -5.86 -4.01
N THR A 13 1.42 -5.78 -3.68
CA THR A 13 2.08 -6.64 -2.68
C THR A 13 2.60 -5.77 -1.55
N VAL A 14 2.17 -6.06 -0.32
CA VAL A 14 2.48 -5.28 0.87
C VAL A 14 3.37 -6.11 1.77
N TYR A 15 4.46 -5.50 2.26
CA TYR A 15 5.45 -6.15 3.12
C TYR A 15 5.43 -5.48 4.49
N CYS A 16 5.00 -6.25 5.48
CA CYS A 16 4.89 -5.79 6.86
C CYS A 16 5.96 -6.44 7.74
N LYS A 17 6.50 -5.65 8.68
CA LYS A 17 7.47 -6.06 9.69
C LYS A 17 7.01 -5.50 11.04
N ALA A 18 7.14 -6.30 12.09
CA ALA A 18 6.97 -5.84 13.46
C ALA A 18 8.05 -6.46 14.35
N ALA A 19 8.46 -5.72 15.37
CA ALA A 19 9.40 -6.21 16.38
C ALA A 19 8.76 -7.27 17.29
N THR A 20 7.47 -7.12 17.57
CA THR A 20 6.67 -8.01 18.40
C THR A 20 5.41 -8.43 17.65
N LEU A 21 4.99 -9.68 17.88
CA LEU A 21 3.71 -10.16 17.39
C LEU A 21 2.59 -9.58 18.26
N ASN A 22 1.44 -9.31 17.65
CA ASN A 22 0.24 -8.91 18.38
C ASN A 22 -0.33 -10.10 19.19
N ALA A 23 -1.40 -9.88 19.96
CA ALA A 23 -1.96 -10.87 20.89
C ALA A 23 -2.38 -12.20 20.22
N ASP A 24 -2.62 -12.18 18.91
CA ASP A 24 -2.99 -13.36 18.10
C ASP A 24 -1.76 -14.07 17.49
N GLY A 25 -0.54 -13.57 17.74
CA GLY A 25 0.69 -14.13 17.17
C GLY A 25 0.95 -13.71 15.72
N MET A 26 0.39 -12.58 15.27
CA MET A 26 0.54 -12.04 13.91
C MET A 26 1.31 -10.72 13.90
N VAL A 27 1.90 -10.35 12.77
CA VAL A 27 2.56 -9.05 12.60
C VAL A 27 1.51 -7.94 12.45
N VAL A 28 0.53 -8.18 11.58
CA VAL A 28 -0.61 -7.31 11.34
C VAL A 28 -1.76 -8.16 10.79
N ASP A 29 -2.99 -7.76 11.07
CA ASP A 29 -4.16 -8.43 10.51
C ASP A 29 -4.25 -8.17 9.00
N PHE A 30 -3.95 -9.20 8.19
CA PHE A 30 -3.99 -9.09 6.73
C PHE A 30 -5.38 -8.76 6.19
N LYS A 31 -6.44 -9.15 6.92
CA LYS A 31 -7.82 -8.84 6.52
C LYS A 31 -8.08 -7.36 6.72
N HIS A 32 -7.64 -6.77 7.83
CA HIS A 32 -7.73 -5.32 8.05
C HIS A 32 -6.93 -4.52 7.02
N VAL A 33 -5.69 -4.95 6.73
CA VAL A 33 -4.84 -4.35 5.69
C VAL A 33 -5.53 -4.41 4.33
N LYS A 34 -6.03 -5.59 3.96
CA LYS A 34 -6.75 -5.79 2.71
C LYS A 34 -8.02 -4.95 2.66
N ASP A 35 -8.83 -4.90 3.71
CA ASP A 35 -10.08 -4.13 3.72
C ASP A 35 -9.81 -2.62 3.61
N LYS A 36 -8.79 -2.11 4.30
CA LYS A 36 -8.41 -0.69 4.25
C LYS A 36 -7.89 -0.29 2.86
N ILE A 37 -7.01 -1.10 2.27
CA ILE A 37 -6.46 -0.83 0.93
C ILE A 37 -7.54 -1.11 -0.13
N HIS A 38 -8.08 -2.32 -0.15
CA HIS A 38 -9.01 -2.78 -1.18
C HIS A 38 -10.34 -2.02 -1.10
N GLY A 39 -10.87 -1.72 0.09
CA GLY A 39 -12.08 -0.91 0.25
C GLY A 39 -11.90 0.52 -0.25
N TYR A 40 -10.71 1.10 -0.06
CA TYR A 40 -10.40 2.42 -0.61
C TYR A 40 -10.23 2.38 -2.14
N LEU A 41 -9.53 1.36 -2.67
CA LEU A 41 -9.20 1.28 -4.10
C LEU A 41 -10.33 0.71 -4.99
N ASP A 42 -11.21 -0.15 -4.46
CA ASP A 42 -12.25 -0.86 -5.22
C ASP A 42 -13.46 0.02 -5.53
N HIS A 43 -13.78 0.98 -4.65
CA HIS A 43 -15.01 1.78 -4.77
C HIS A 43 -14.84 3.12 -5.49
N GLY A 44 -13.60 3.56 -5.75
CA GLY A 44 -13.39 4.83 -6.42
C GLY A 44 -12.49 4.72 -7.63
N ASN A 45 -12.91 5.40 -8.68
CA ASN A 45 -11.98 5.90 -9.69
C ASN A 45 -10.75 6.46 -8.97
N PHE A 46 -9.59 5.84 -9.13
CA PHE A 46 -8.32 6.30 -8.55
C PHE A 46 -8.11 7.81 -8.73
N ASN A 47 -8.52 8.35 -9.90
CA ASN A 47 -8.48 9.77 -10.25
C ASN A 47 -9.42 10.69 -9.43
N LYS A 48 -10.44 10.15 -8.73
CA LYS A 48 -11.40 10.91 -7.91
C LYS A 48 -11.13 10.82 -6.42
N LEU A 49 -10.54 9.72 -5.95
CA LEU A 49 -10.25 9.52 -4.54
C LEU A 49 -8.95 10.19 -4.11
N LEU A 50 -7.96 10.22 -5.01
CA LEU A 50 -6.64 10.71 -4.69
C LEU A 50 -6.49 12.16 -5.18
N PRO A 51 -6.10 13.11 -4.32
CA PRO A 51 -5.79 14.48 -4.73
C PRO A 51 -4.46 14.59 -5.51
N PHE A 52 -3.85 13.45 -5.85
CA PHE A 52 -2.56 13.32 -6.51
C PHE A 52 -2.65 12.36 -7.70
N ASN A 53 -1.67 12.42 -8.60
CA ASN A 53 -1.61 11.52 -9.75
C ASN A 53 -1.53 10.06 -9.29
N PRO A 54 -2.45 9.16 -9.71
CA PRO A 54 -2.49 7.77 -9.26
C PRO A 54 -1.46 6.91 -10.02
N THR A 55 -0.19 7.31 -9.94
CA THR A 55 0.92 6.51 -10.45
C THR A 55 1.24 5.37 -9.49
N ALA A 56 1.83 4.28 -10.00
CA ALA A 56 2.21 3.12 -9.19
C ALA A 56 3.11 3.49 -8.00
N GLU A 57 4.01 4.48 -8.16
CA GLU A 57 4.88 5.00 -7.09
C GLU A 57 4.10 5.70 -5.97
N ASN A 58 3.18 6.59 -6.34
CA ASN A 58 2.36 7.31 -5.35
C ASN A 58 1.41 6.36 -4.62
N ILE A 59 0.87 5.37 -5.31
CA ILE A 59 0.03 4.33 -4.69
C ILE A 59 0.88 3.49 -3.72
N ALA A 60 2.08 3.07 -4.12
CA ALA A 60 2.99 2.30 -3.26
C ALA A 60 3.34 3.07 -1.98
N ARG A 61 3.69 4.37 -2.11
CA ARG A 61 3.92 5.25 -0.96
C ARG A 61 2.68 5.38 -0.08
N TRP A 62 1.51 5.65 -0.67
CA TRP A 62 0.27 5.81 0.09
C TRP A 62 -0.07 4.55 0.88
N ILE A 63 0.11 3.36 0.30
CA ILE A 63 -0.12 2.07 0.98
C ILE A 63 0.77 1.93 2.22
N VAL A 64 2.05 2.25 2.08
CA VAL A 64 3.00 2.25 3.20
C VAL A 64 2.57 3.24 4.27
N GLU A 65 2.15 4.46 3.89
CA GLU A 65 1.65 5.48 4.82
C GLU A 65 0.33 5.06 5.50
N GLN A 66 -0.50 4.20 4.89
CA GLN A 66 -1.74 3.70 5.50
C GLN A 66 -1.52 2.66 6.60
N ILE A 67 -0.38 1.96 6.59
CA ILE A 67 -0.12 0.81 7.46
C ILE A 67 1.22 1.02 8.17
N PRO A 68 1.22 1.33 9.48
CA PRO A 68 2.45 1.67 10.20
C PRO A 68 3.45 0.51 10.25
N SER A 69 2.98 -0.73 10.24
CA SER A 69 3.84 -1.93 10.19
C SER A 69 4.34 -2.27 8.79
N CYS A 70 3.88 -1.56 7.75
CA CYS A 70 4.32 -1.77 6.38
C CYS A 70 5.57 -0.96 6.13
N TYR A 71 6.66 -1.61 5.74
CA TYR A 71 7.91 -0.94 5.41
C TYR A 71 8.16 -0.89 3.90
N MET A 72 7.50 -1.75 3.13
CA MET A 72 7.65 -1.81 1.68
C MET A 72 6.33 -2.19 1.00
N ALA A 73 6.01 -1.50 -0.08
CA ALA A 73 4.88 -1.87 -0.94
C ALA A 73 5.33 -1.90 -2.40
N LYS A 74 4.83 -2.90 -3.13
CA LYS A 74 5.05 -3.09 -4.56
C LYS A 74 3.71 -2.98 -5.27
N VAL A 75 3.66 -2.17 -6.32
CA VAL A 75 2.46 -1.95 -7.13
C VAL A 75 2.81 -2.25 -8.58
N GLN A 76 2.06 -3.16 -9.19
CA GLN A 76 2.21 -3.54 -10.58
C GLN A 76 0.93 -3.20 -11.34
N GLU A 77 1.03 -2.28 -12.29
CA GLU A 77 -0.11 -1.79 -13.07
C GLU A 77 -0.35 -2.66 -14.33
N SER A 78 0.72 -3.16 -14.95
CA SER A 78 0.68 -3.97 -16.19
C SER A 78 1.92 -4.84 -16.33
N GLU A 79 1.93 -5.75 -17.30
CA GLU A 79 3.05 -6.65 -17.59
C GLU A 79 4.27 -5.84 -18.07
N GLY A 80 5.15 -5.47 -17.12
CA GLY A 80 6.33 -4.63 -17.36
C GLY A 80 6.38 -3.33 -16.54
N ASN A 81 5.25 -2.87 -16.00
CA ASN A 81 5.18 -1.62 -15.23
C ASN A 81 4.98 -1.93 -13.75
N THR A 82 6.07 -1.89 -13.00
CA THR A 82 6.11 -2.17 -11.56
C THR A 82 6.83 -1.03 -10.84
N ALA A 83 6.23 -0.51 -9.78
CA ALA A 83 6.86 0.39 -8.84
C ALA A 83 7.00 -0.29 -7.47
N VAL A 84 8.07 0.05 -6.76
CA VAL A 84 8.30 -0.39 -5.39
C VAL A 84 8.64 0.84 -4.58
N TYR A 85 8.00 0.99 -3.42
CA TYR A 85 8.33 1.99 -2.43
C TYR A 85 8.78 1.29 -1.16
N CYS A 86 9.94 1.68 -0.64
CA CYS A 86 10.52 1.19 0.59
C CYS A 86 10.79 2.38 1.51
N LEU A 87 10.52 2.22 2.80
CA LEU A 87 11.10 3.09 3.82
C LEU A 87 12.54 2.62 4.03
N ASP A 88 13.51 3.30 3.41
CA ASP A 88 14.92 3.18 3.76
C ASP A 88 15.08 3.60 5.22
N ASP A 89 15.36 2.62 6.07
CA ASP A 89 15.72 2.73 7.50
C ASP A 89 15.10 3.94 8.22
N VAL A 90 13.90 3.73 8.77
CA VAL A 90 13.49 4.55 9.91
C VAL A 90 14.47 4.21 11.02
N HIS A 91 15.40 5.14 11.27
CA HIS A 91 16.14 5.23 12.52
C HIS A 91 15.16 4.91 13.65
N ASP A 92 15.40 3.80 14.33
CA ASP A 92 14.70 3.39 15.55
C ASP A 92 14.99 4.46 16.62
N GLU A 93 14.38 5.64 16.49
CA GLU A 93 14.23 6.58 17.60
C GLU A 93 13.14 6.00 18.48
N LEU A 94 13.59 5.07 19.32
CA LEU A 94 12.98 4.80 20.61
C LEU A 94 12.93 6.11 21.39
N GLU A 95 11.95 6.95 21.12
CA GLU A 95 11.50 7.97 22.06
C GLU A 95 10.81 7.21 23.19
N GLY A 96 11.63 6.82 24.17
CA GLY A 96 11.17 6.40 25.46
C GLY A 96 10.67 7.62 26.23
N GLU A 97 9.45 7.51 26.76
CA GLU A 97 8.99 8.20 27.98
C GLU A 97 8.22 7.21 28.85
#